data_AF-A0A9X1MP90-F1
#
_entry.id   AF-A0A9X1MP90-F1
#
_cell.length_a   1.000
_cell.length_b   1.000
_cell.length_c   1.000
_cell.angle_alpha   90.00
_cell.angle_beta   90.00
_cell.angle_gamma   90.00
#
_symmetry.space_group_name_H-M   'P 1'
#
loop_
_entity.id
_entity.type
_entity.pdbx_description
1 polymer ?
#
loop_
_entity_poly.entity_id
_entity_poly.type
_entity_poly.pdbx_seq_one_letter_code
_entity_poly.pdbx_strand_id
1 'polypeptide(L)'
;MAGASKLPALSDAQWEIMNLIWDRESCTVSDIWKILNQRRGVSRNTVQTLIVRLEEKGWLSHREEESSFVYVPTVSREESQQATVARFIQTVFDGSPEGLVLTLLQDKTVSKSEAERIRKLLKSHGKEKS
;
A
#
# COMPACT_ATOMS: atom_id res chain seq x y z
N MET A 1 -1.89 18.74 -0.05
CA MET A 1 -1.68 17.35 -0.49
C MET A 1 -2.95 16.56 -0.20
N ALA A 2 -3.45 15.77 -1.13
CA ALA A 2 -4.65 14.95 -0.91
C ALA A 2 -4.25 13.73 -0.06
N GLY A 3 -4.89 13.52 1.09
CA GLY A 3 -4.64 12.33 1.90
C GLY A 3 -5.08 11.05 1.18
N ALA A 4 -4.38 9.94 1.43
CA ALA A 4 -4.60 8.65 0.75
C ALA A 4 -6.04 8.13 0.82
N SER A 5 -6.84 8.57 1.80
CA SER A 5 -8.26 8.22 1.94
C SER A 5 -9.15 8.68 0.78
N LYS A 6 -8.72 9.70 0.02
CA LYS A 6 -9.43 10.21 -1.16
C LYS A 6 -9.04 9.52 -2.46
N LEU A 7 -7.98 8.71 -2.45
CA LEU A 7 -7.48 8.06 -3.65
C LEU A 7 -8.24 6.73 -3.93
N PRO A 8 -8.40 6.36 -5.22
CA PRO A 8 -8.98 5.07 -5.58
C PRO A 8 -8.12 3.91 -5.10
N ALA A 9 -8.74 2.77 -4.77
CA ALA A 9 -8.00 1.58 -4.33
C ALA A 9 -6.96 1.16 -5.38
N LEU A 10 -5.81 0.71 -4.87
CA LEU A 10 -4.76 0.08 -5.65
C LEU A 10 -5.10 -1.39 -5.88
N SER A 11 -4.90 -1.90 -7.10
CA SER A 11 -4.84 -3.34 -7.33
C SER A 11 -3.49 -3.91 -6.89
N ASP A 12 -3.36 -5.24 -6.81
CA ASP A 12 -2.12 -5.91 -6.39
C ASP A 12 -0.90 -5.50 -7.24
N ALA A 13 -1.09 -5.39 -8.56
CA ALA A 13 -0.03 -4.95 -9.46
C ALA A 13 0.36 -3.47 -9.23
N GLN A 14 -0.61 -2.63 -8.86
CA GLN A 14 -0.34 -1.24 -8.53
C GLN A 14 0.34 -1.11 -7.15
N TRP A 15 -0.05 -1.94 -6.19
CA TRP A 15 0.64 -2.07 -4.90
C TRP A 15 2.09 -2.48 -5.06
N GLU A 16 2.37 -3.46 -5.94
CA GLU A 16 3.75 -3.89 -6.21
C GLU A 16 4.61 -2.72 -6.72
N ILE A 17 4.10 -1.94 -7.67
CA ILE A 17 4.81 -0.77 -8.21
C ILE A 17 4.99 0.32 -7.14
N MET A 18 3.93 0.68 -6.41
CA MET A 18 4.02 1.68 -5.35
C MET A 18 5.00 1.26 -4.25
N ASN A 19 5.06 -0.02 -3.90
CA ASN A 19 6.04 -0.55 -2.96
C ASN A 19 7.48 -0.29 -3.44
N LEU A 20 7.78 -0.55 -4.71
CA LEU A 20 9.11 -0.27 -5.27
C LEU A 20 9.43 1.23 -5.27
N ILE A 21 8.44 2.08 -5.52
CA ILE A 21 8.61 3.54 -5.53
C ILE A 21 8.81 4.07 -4.10
N TRP A 22 8.04 3.62 -3.11
CA TRP A 22 8.25 3.99 -1.72
C TRP A 22 9.61 3.55 -1.19
N ASP A 23 10.08 2.35 -1.57
CA ASP A 23 11.39 1.84 -1.15
C ASP A 23 12.57 2.67 -1.71
N ARG A 24 12.36 3.35 -2.85
CA ARG A 24 13.39 4.13 -3.55
C ARG A 24 13.17 5.65 -3.51
N GLU A 25 12.07 6.08 -2.91
CA GLU A 25 11.54 7.46 -2.85
C GLU A 25 11.21 8.11 -4.22
N SER A 26 11.91 7.72 -5.29
CA SER A 26 11.65 8.12 -6.66
C SER A 26 12.15 7.06 -7.64
N CYS A 27 11.50 6.91 -8.79
CA CYS A 27 11.86 5.92 -9.80
C CYS A 27 11.49 6.36 -11.21
N THR A 28 12.25 5.92 -12.20
CA THR A 28 11.82 5.93 -13.61
C THR A 28 11.04 4.67 -13.96
N VAL A 29 10.32 4.69 -15.09
CA VAL A 29 9.70 3.48 -15.67
C VAL A 29 10.74 2.37 -15.87
N SER A 30 11.96 2.73 -16.26
CA SER A 30 13.05 1.79 -16.52
C SER A 30 13.51 1.09 -15.24
N ASP A 31 13.55 1.79 -14.10
CA ASP A 31 13.96 1.21 -12.82
C ASP A 31 12.98 0.14 -12.34
N ILE A 32 11.69 0.47 -12.38
CA ILE A 32 10.61 -0.44 -12.00
C ILE A 32 10.56 -1.63 -12.97
N TRP A 33 10.68 -1.37 -14.28
CA TRP A 33 10.68 -2.42 -15.30
C TRP A 33 11.82 -3.42 -15.12
N LYS A 34 13.06 -2.96 -14.86
CA LYS A 34 14.19 -3.87 -14.63
C LYS A 34 13.90 -4.87 -13.51
N ILE A 35 13.31 -4.41 -12.40
CA ILE A 35 12.99 -5.26 -11.24
C ILE A 35 11.86 -6.23 -11.58
N LEU A 36 10.75 -5.74 -12.15
CA LEU A 36 9.59 -6.58 -12.44
C LEU A 36 9.84 -7.58 -13.57
N ASN A 37 10.65 -7.21 -14.56
CA ASN A 37 11.07 -8.10 -15.62
C ASN A 37 11.94 -9.24 -15.09
N GLN A 38 12.88 -8.96 -14.19
CA GLN A 38 13.70 -9.99 -13.54
C GLN A 38 12.87 -10.95 -12.68
N ARG A 39 11.85 -10.43 -11.97
CA ARG A 39 11.01 -11.25 -11.09
C ARG A 39 10.04 -12.16 -11.84
N ARG A 40 9.38 -11.64 -12.88
CA ARG A 40 8.27 -12.34 -13.55
C ARG A 40 8.06 -12.00 -15.03
N GLY A 41 9.03 -11.37 -15.69
CA GLY A 41 8.99 -11.13 -17.14
C GLY A 41 7.97 -10.06 -17.59
N VAL A 42 7.66 -9.07 -16.75
CA VAL A 42 6.71 -8.01 -17.11
C VAL A 42 7.26 -7.12 -18.24
N SER A 43 6.46 -6.88 -19.28
CA SER A 43 6.84 -5.99 -20.37
C SER A 43 6.97 -4.52 -19.92
N ARG A 44 7.85 -3.75 -20.57
CA ARG A 44 8.03 -2.32 -20.28
C ARG A 44 6.75 -1.52 -20.48
N ASN A 45 5.98 -1.83 -21.54
CA ASN A 45 4.71 -1.15 -21.81
C ASN A 45 3.69 -1.37 -20.69
N THR A 46 3.61 -2.59 -20.14
CA THR A 46 2.72 -2.88 -19.00
C THR A 46 3.08 -2.02 -17.78
N VAL A 47 4.37 -1.91 -17.47
CA VAL A 47 4.85 -1.06 -16.37
C VAL A 47 4.50 0.40 -16.61
N GLN A 48 4.74 0.89 -17.83
CA GLN A 48 4.40 2.27 -18.21
C GLN A 48 2.89 2.53 -18.05
N THR A 49 2.02 1.65 -18.56
CA THR A 49 0.57 1.79 -18.43
C THR A 49 0.14 1.82 -16.95
N LEU A 50 0.73 0.99 -16.09
CA LEU A 50 0.39 0.97 -14.68
C LEU A 50 0.84 2.24 -13.96
N ILE A 51 2.00 2.78 -14.29
CA ILE A 51 2.53 4.04 -13.73
C ILE A 51 1.67 5.23 -14.17
N VAL A 52 1.32 5.33 -15.45
CA VAL A 52 0.42 6.39 -15.95
C VAL A 52 -0.93 6.33 -15.23
N ARG A 53 -1.51 5.14 -15.06
CA ARG A 53 -2.77 4.98 -14.29
C ARG A 53 -2.63 5.34 -12.81
N LEU A 54 -1.47 5.12 -12.21
CA LEU A 54 -1.21 5.52 -10.83
C LEU A 54 -1.15 7.05 -10.70
N GLU A 55 -0.50 7.71 -11.66
CA GLU A 55 -0.46 9.16 -11.76
C GLU A 55 -1.84 9.78 -12.03
N GLU A 56 -2.61 9.25 -12.98
CA GLU A 56 -4.00 9.68 -13.26
C GLU A 56 -4.90 9.57 -12.03
N LYS A 57 -4.69 8.52 -11.21
CA LYS A 57 -5.38 8.31 -9.95
C LYS A 57 -4.87 9.19 -8.81
N GLY A 58 -3.78 9.94 -9.01
CA GLY A 58 -3.18 10.86 -8.05
C GLY A 58 -2.23 10.22 -7.04
N TRP A 59 -1.82 8.96 -7.23
CA TRP A 59 -0.86 8.27 -6.36
C TRP A 59 0.60 8.65 -6.61
N LEU A 60 0.88 9.10 -7.85
CA LEU A 60 2.19 9.51 -8.30
C LEU A 60 2.10 10.90 -8.93
N SER A 61 3.21 11.62 -8.92
CA SER A 61 3.47 12.72 -9.83
C SER A 61 4.82 12.51 -10.48
N HIS A 62 5.00 12.99 -11.71
CA HIS A 62 6.32 13.03 -12.33
C HIS A 62 6.97 14.41 -12.23
N ARG A 63 8.29 14.41 -12.35
CA ARG A 63 9.10 15.58 -12.71
C ARG A 63 9.99 15.21 -13.90
N GLU A 64 10.27 16.20 -14.74
CA GLU A 64 11.19 16.03 -15.87
C GLU A 64 12.63 16.22 -15.38
N GLU A 65 13.49 15.22 -15.61
CA GLU A 65 14.93 15.30 -15.35
C GLU A 65 15.70 14.89 -16.60
N GLU A 66 16.44 15.85 -17.19
CA GLU A 66 17.39 15.80 -18.32
C GLU A 66 16.92 15.13 -19.63
N SER A 67 16.26 13.98 -19.55
CA SER A 67 15.66 13.23 -20.67
C SER A 67 14.68 12.14 -20.21
N SER A 68 14.25 12.13 -18.94
CA SER A 68 13.39 11.10 -18.37
C SER A 68 12.36 11.64 -17.39
N PHE A 69 11.23 10.93 -17.29
CA PHE A 69 10.26 11.18 -16.24
C PHE A 69 10.62 10.39 -14.99
N VAL A 70 10.81 11.12 -13.89
CA VAL A 70 11.04 10.57 -12.56
C VAL A 70 9.73 10.67 -11.78
N TYR A 71 9.19 9.52 -11.40
CA TYR A 71 7.94 9.43 -10.64
C TYR A 71 8.23 9.43 -9.15
N VAL A 72 7.43 10.19 -8.40
CA VAL A 72 7.47 10.29 -6.95
C VAL A 72 6.10 10.00 -6.34
N PRO A 73 6.05 9.39 -5.14
CA PRO A 73 4.79 9.17 -4.44
C PRO A 73 4.22 10.50 -3.93
N THR A 74 2.91 10.67 -4.07
CA THR A 74 2.18 11.85 -3.55
C THR A 74 1.68 11.66 -2.12
N VAL A 75 1.71 10.42 -1.63
CA VAL A 75 1.26 9.99 -0.31
C VAL A 75 2.24 8.97 0.26
N SER A 76 2.36 8.92 1.59
CA SER A 76 3.22 7.95 2.26
C SER A 76 2.66 6.53 2.20
N ARG A 77 3.54 5.54 2.41
CA ARG A 77 3.14 4.13 2.50
C ARG A 77 2.19 3.91 3.67
N GLU A 78 2.47 4.54 4.81
CA GLU A 78 1.69 4.44 6.03
C GLU A 78 0.28 4.99 5.85
N GLU A 79 0.12 6.17 5.24
CA GLU A 79 -1.19 6.74 4.93
C GLU A 79 -1.99 5.83 4.00
N SER A 80 -1.33 5.26 2.98
CA SER A 80 -1.96 4.33 2.05
C SER A 80 -2.45 3.05 2.74
N GLN A 81 -1.60 2.46 3.60
CA GLN A 81 -1.93 1.27 4.38
C GLN A 81 -3.12 1.54 5.31
N GLN A 82 -3.10 2.66 6.05
CA GLN A 82 -4.19 3.04 6.95
C GLN A 82 -5.51 3.23 6.19
N ALA A 83 -5.48 3.96 5.07
CA ALA A 83 -6.66 4.16 4.24
C ALA A 83 -7.23 2.85 3.69
N THR A 84 -6.33 1.94 3.28
CA THR A 84 -6.70 0.64 2.72
C THR A 84 -7.30 -0.28 3.78
N VAL A 85 -6.69 -0.37 4.96
CA VAL A 85 -7.22 -1.13 6.10
C VAL A 85 -8.57 -0.57 6.54
N ALA A 86 -8.71 0.75 6.65
CA ALA A 86 -9.97 1.37 7.02
C ALA A 86 -11.09 1.05 6.02
N ARG A 87 -10.81 1.14 4.71
CA ARG A 87 -11.77 0.76 3.67
C ARG A 87 -12.12 -0.72 3.76
N PHE A 88 -11.13 -1.59 3.93
CA PHE A 88 -11.34 -3.03 4.03
C PHE A 88 -12.19 -3.43 5.26
N ILE A 89 -11.92 -2.84 6.42
CA ILE A 89 -12.75 -3.02 7.62
C ILE A 89 -14.20 -2.61 7.33
N GLN A 90 -14.39 -1.46 6.69
CA GLN A 90 -15.74 -0.98 6.37
C GLN A 90 -16.47 -1.89 5.38
N THR A 91 -15.78 -2.42 4.36
CA THR A 91 -16.45 -3.15 3.27
C THR A 91 -16.59 -4.65 3.53
N VAL A 92 -15.65 -5.27 4.27
CA VAL A 92 -15.59 -6.73 4.47
C VAL A 92 -16.04 -7.13 5.87
N PHE A 93 -15.79 -6.29 6.87
CA PHE A 93 -16.12 -6.55 8.27
C PHE A 93 -17.23 -5.65 8.80
N ASP A 94 -17.98 -5.00 7.90
CA ASP A 94 -19.09 -4.09 8.23
C ASP A 94 -18.73 -3.05 9.31
N GLY A 95 -17.52 -2.50 9.22
CA GLY A 95 -17.03 -1.51 10.18
C GLY A 95 -16.58 -2.09 11.52
N SER A 96 -16.35 -3.42 11.63
CA SER A 96 -15.88 -4.09 12.85
C SER A 96 -14.38 -4.43 12.82
N PRO A 97 -13.52 -3.60 13.44
CA PRO A 97 -12.12 -3.95 13.68
C PRO A 97 -11.97 -5.22 14.53
N GLU A 98 -12.91 -5.47 15.45
CA GLU A 98 -12.92 -6.67 16.30
C GLU A 98 -13.08 -7.95 15.46
N GLY A 99 -13.97 -7.92 14.46
CA GLY A 99 -14.17 -9.05 13.54
C GLY A 99 -12.91 -9.39 12.75
N LEU A 100 -12.17 -8.38 12.30
CA LEU A 100 -10.87 -8.57 11.64
C LEU A 100 -9.87 -9.25 12.58
N VAL A 101 -9.73 -8.75 13.81
CA VAL A 101 -8.80 -9.33 14.81
C VAL A 101 -9.18 -10.78 15.14
N LEU A 102 -10.47 -11.06 15.34
CA LEU A 102 -10.94 -12.41 15.62
C LEU A 102 -10.62 -13.38 14.48
N THR A 103 -10.83 -12.95 13.24
CA THR A 103 -10.52 -13.74 12.04
C THR A 103 -9.02 -14.06 11.95
N LEU A 104 -8.16 -13.07 12.20
CA LEU A 104 -6.70 -13.26 12.22
C LEU A 104 -6.26 -14.26 13.30
N LEU A 105 -6.89 -14.22 14.48
CA LEU A 105 -6.57 -15.15 15.57
C LEU A 105 -7.06 -16.58 15.30
N GLN A 106 -8.17 -16.75 14.58
CA GLN A 106 -8.74 -18.05 14.25
C GLN A 106 -7.96 -18.80 13.16
N ASP A 107 -7.33 -18.08 12.23
CA ASP A 107 -6.59 -18.65 11.11
C ASP A 107 -5.27 -19.34 11.52
N LYS A 108 -4.91 -19.33 12.81
CA LYS A 108 -3.68 -19.93 13.39
C LYS A 108 -2.36 -19.45 12.75
N THR A 109 -2.41 -18.42 11.91
CA THR A 109 -1.25 -17.78 11.26
C THR A 109 -0.45 -16.94 12.25
N VAL A 110 -1.02 -16.62 13.41
CA VAL A 110 -0.40 -15.82 14.46
C VAL A 110 0.34 -16.73 15.44
N SER A 111 1.67 -16.59 15.53
CA SER A 111 2.48 -17.27 16.54
C SER A 111 2.12 -16.80 17.95
N LYS A 112 2.41 -17.61 18.98
CA LYS A 112 2.23 -17.21 20.39
C LYS A 112 2.95 -15.89 20.72
N SER A 113 4.14 -15.69 20.16
CA SER A 113 4.90 -14.44 20.32
C SER A 113 4.23 -13.24 19.66
N GLU A 114 3.59 -13.42 18.50
CA GLU A 114 2.84 -12.35 17.84
C GLU A 114 1.55 -12.03 18.58
N ALA A 115 0.82 -13.05 19.03
CA ALA A 115 -0.38 -12.87 19.84
C ALA A 115 -0.09 -12.08 21.12
N GLU A 116 1.02 -12.37 21.80
CA GLU A 116 1.40 -11.64 23.01
C GLU A 116 1.82 -10.19 22.71
N ARG A 117 2.50 -9.94 21.58
CA ARG A 117 2.79 -8.58 21.12
C ARG A 117 1.53 -7.79 20.81
N ILE A 118 0.58 -8.40 20.08
CA ILE A 118 -0.73 -7.81 19.78
C ILE A 118 -1.48 -7.49 21.07
N ARG A 119 -1.51 -8.42 22.03
CA ARG A 119 -2.15 -8.23 23.34
C ARG A 119 -1.57 -7.04 24.10
N LYS A 120 -0.24 -6.88 24.09
CA LYS A 120 0.42 -5.70 24.69
C LYS A 120 0.04 -4.41 23.97
N LEU A 121 0.06 -4.41 22.63
CA LEU A 121 -0.33 -3.24 21.83
C LEU A 121 -1.78 -2.81 22.10
N LEU A 122 -2.71 -3.77 22.19
CA LEU A 122 -4.12 -3.51 22.53
C LEU A 122 -4.28 -2.92 23.93
N LYS A 123 -3.54 -3.40 24.93
CA LYS A 123 -3.56 -2.82 26.29
C LYS A 123 -3.00 -1.39 26.32
N SER A 124 -2.02 -1.07 25.48
CA SER A 124 -1.40 0.26 25.42
C SER A 124 -2.22 1.29 24.64
N HIS A 125 -3.04 0.86 23.68
CA HIS A 125 -3.81 1.76 22.79
C HIS A 125 -5.33 1.68 22.98
N GLY A 126 -5.83 0.71 23.75
CA GLY A 126 -7.24 0.58 24.07
C GLY A 126 -7.70 1.76 24.93
N LYS A 127 -8.47 2.68 24.34
CA LYS A 127 -9.27 3.60 25.15
C LYS A 127 -10.38 2.80 25.82
N GLU A 128 -10.59 3.00 27.12
CA GLU A 128 -11.83 2.58 27.77
C GLU A 128 -12.98 3.22 26.99
N LYS A 129 -13.83 2.39 26.40
CA LYS A 129 -15.13 2.85 25.92
C LYS A 129 -15.94 3.18 27.18
N SER A 130 -16.09 4.47 27.46
CA SER A 130 -17.10 4.96 28.40
C SER A 130 -18.49 4.89 27.78
#